data_AF-A0A935H539-F1
#
_entry.id   AF-A0A935H539-F1
#
_cell.length_a   1.000
_cell.length_b   1.000
_cell.length_c   1.000
_cell.angle_alpha   90.00
_cell.angle_beta   90.00
_cell.angle_gamma   90.00
#
_symmetry.space_group_name_H-M   'P 1'
#
loop_
_entity.id
_entity.type
_entity.pdbx_description
1 polymer ?
#
loop_
_entity_poly.entity_id
_entity_poly.type
_entity_poly.pdbx_seq_one_letter_code
_entity_poly.pdbx_strand_id
1 'polypeptide(L)'
;MLTEDQLPRTFDAQPCLEATLDDLNDERFLLGYRKKVIAEDVIAANGRSVSQQLAGLRFFDLRRHCPTHAGILLFGHRPVHFLPGAYVQFLRLEGDEPTSKVIDEKQIAGDLMTVLQTLDLLIDVNVRQHPVFVSGLREESVSDYPKIAVRELLLNAVMHRNYQSNTPVRFYWFADHIEITNPGGLYGEAAMGVFPERNDYRNPIIAEAMRALGYVNRYGQGVLRAQKALRDNGNLPADIKHETDWFHVQIPIRRRF
;
A
#
# COMPACT_ATOMS: atom_id res chain seq x y z
N MET A 1 -20.62 -19.74 -24.64
CA MET A 1 -19.94 -18.44 -24.62
C MET A 1 -20.37 -17.75 -23.35
N LEU A 2 -19.55 -17.82 -22.30
CA LEU A 2 -19.80 -17.05 -21.08
C LEU A 2 -19.69 -15.58 -21.47
N THR A 3 -20.70 -14.76 -21.17
CA THR A 3 -20.58 -13.31 -21.31
C THR A 3 -19.43 -12.83 -20.41
N GLU A 4 -18.76 -11.73 -20.74
CA GLU A 4 -17.69 -11.13 -19.90
C GLU A 4 -18.08 -10.91 -18.42
N ASP A 5 -19.38 -11.04 -18.10
CA ASP A 5 -19.99 -10.90 -16.77
C ASP A 5 -19.83 -12.12 -15.84
N GLN A 6 -19.17 -13.20 -16.25
CA GLN A 6 -19.05 -14.45 -15.45
C GLN A 6 -17.66 -14.74 -14.89
N LEU A 7 -16.67 -13.86 -15.09
CA LEU A 7 -15.42 -13.93 -14.35
C LEU A 7 -15.64 -13.35 -12.94
N PRO A 8 -15.27 -14.08 -11.86
CA PRO A 8 -15.38 -13.54 -10.51
C PRO A 8 -14.55 -12.25 -10.41
N ARG A 9 -15.22 -11.13 -10.15
CA ARG A 9 -14.57 -9.83 -9.93
C ARG A 9 -13.77 -9.87 -8.63
N THR A 10 -12.55 -9.35 -8.66
CA THR A 10 -11.77 -9.08 -7.44
C THR A 10 -12.55 -8.14 -6.51
N PHE A 11 -12.30 -8.23 -5.20
CA PHE A 11 -13.09 -7.50 -4.20
C PHE A 11 -13.13 -5.99 -4.45
N ASP A 12 -12.00 -5.40 -4.85
CA ASP A 12 -11.88 -3.98 -5.17
C ASP A 12 -12.76 -3.54 -6.36
N ALA A 13 -13.09 -4.45 -7.28
CA ALA A 13 -13.99 -4.22 -8.41
C ALA A 13 -15.47 -4.48 -8.08
N GLN A 14 -15.78 -5.02 -6.90
CA GLN A 14 -17.15 -5.29 -6.48
C GLN A 14 -17.83 -3.99 -6.03
N PRO A 15 -19.14 -3.86 -6.27
CA PRO A 15 -19.94 -2.72 -5.79
C PRO A 15 -20.00 -2.71 -4.25
N CYS A 16 -19.77 -1.54 -3.66
CA CYS A 16 -20.04 -1.27 -2.25
C CYS A 16 -21.51 -0.80 -2.14
N LEU A 17 -22.41 -1.73 -1.81
CA LEU A 17 -23.86 -1.50 -1.90
C LEU A 17 -24.40 -0.48 -0.89
N GLU A 18 -23.66 -0.26 0.19
CA GLU A 18 -24.03 0.67 1.27
C GLU A 18 -23.61 2.11 0.96
N ALA A 19 -22.78 2.32 -0.06
CA ALA A 19 -22.24 3.62 -0.42
C ALA A 19 -22.96 4.25 -1.60
N THR A 20 -22.91 5.58 -1.65
CA THR A 20 -23.50 6.41 -2.70
C THR A 20 -22.44 7.31 -3.33
N LEU A 21 -22.80 8.08 -4.36
CA LEU A 21 -21.89 9.06 -4.95
C LEU A 21 -21.47 10.13 -3.94
N ASP A 22 -22.35 10.50 -3.01
CA ASP A 22 -22.12 11.55 -2.00
C ASP A 22 -21.08 11.13 -0.94
N ASP A 23 -20.76 9.84 -0.86
CA ASP A 23 -19.69 9.32 -0.01
C ASP A 23 -18.30 9.52 -0.64
N LEU A 24 -18.23 9.93 -1.92
CA LEU A 24 -16.99 10.15 -2.66
C LEU A 24 -16.65 11.64 -2.76
N ASN A 25 -15.37 11.94 -2.58
CA ASN A 25 -14.77 13.21 -2.91
C ASN A 25 -14.52 13.28 -4.43
N ASP A 26 -15.51 13.81 -5.14
CA ASP A 26 -15.50 14.00 -6.58
C ASP A 26 -14.41 14.99 -7.04
N GLU A 27 -14.13 16.05 -6.30
CA GLU A 27 -13.03 16.97 -6.59
C GLU A 27 -11.68 16.25 -6.63
N ARG A 28 -11.41 15.36 -5.67
CA ARG A 28 -10.18 14.56 -5.62
C ARG A 28 -10.05 13.65 -6.83
N PHE A 29 -11.16 13.14 -7.34
CA PHE A 29 -11.19 12.41 -8.61
C PHE A 29 -10.95 13.35 -9.80
N LEU A 30 -11.77 14.39 -9.95
CA LEU A 30 -11.85 15.25 -11.14
C LEU A 30 -10.61 16.12 -11.34
N LEU A 31 -10.05 16.66 -10.24
CA LEU A 31 -8.91 17.56 -10.21
C LEU A 31 -7.59 16.84 -9.92
N GLY A 32 -7.64 15.70 -9.23
CA GLY A 32 -6.46 14.92 -8.83
C GLY A 32 -6.21 13.72 -9.75
N TYR A 33 -6.87 12.60 -9.45
CA TYR A 33 -6.55 11.31 -10.09
C TYR A 33 -6.79 11.34 -11.62
N ARG A 34 -7.95 11.84 -12.06
CA ARG A 34 -8.34 11.85 -13.48
C ARG A 34 -7.32 12.53 -14.37
N LYS A 35 -6.77 13.68 -13.94
CA LYS A 35 -5.76 14.43 -14.69
C LYS A 35 -4.42 13.70 -14.81
N LYS A 36 -4.14 12.73 -13.95
CA LYS A 36 -2.93 11.89 -14.01
C LYS A 36 -3.09 10.68 -14.93
N VAL A 37 -4.32 10.21 -15.15
CA VAL A 37 -4.58 8.97 -15.90
C VAL A 37 -5.23 9.18 -17.27
N ILE A 38 -5.88 10.32 -17.50
CA ILE A 38 -6.57 10.64 -18.74
C ILE A 38 -5.96 11.92 -19.33
N ALA A 39 -5.72 11.91 -20.65
CA ALA A 39 -5.21 13.06 -21.38
C ALA A 39 -6.21 14.24 -21.35
N GLU A 40 -5.68 15.47 -21.38
CA GLU A 40 -6.47 16.69 -21.17
C GLU A 40 -7.52 16.92 -22.26
N ASP A 41 -7.19 16.61 -23.52
CA ASP A 41 -8.10 16.65 -24.66
C ASP A 41 -9.27 15.67 -24.51
N VAL A 42 -8.98 14.45 -24.03
CA VAL A 42 -9.99 13.44 -23.73
C VAL A 42 -10.90 13.89 -22.58
N ILE A 43 -10.36 14.56 -21.56
CA ILE A 43 -11.16 15.15 -20.47
C ILE A 43 -12.06 16.27 -21.00
N ALA A 44 -11.53 17.18 -21.83
CA ALA A 44 -12.26 18.32 -22.36
C ALA A 44 -13.41 17.92 -23.29
N ALA A 45 -13.23 16.86 -24.09
CA ALA A 45 -14.25 16.33 -24.98
C ALA A 45 -15.31 15.47 -24.25
N ASN A 46 -15.14 15.19 -22.96
CA ASN A 46 -15.98 14.24 -22.24
C ASN A 46 -17.22 14.90 -21.61
N GLY A 47 -18.37 14.73 -22.25
CA GLY A 47 -19.68 15.20 -21.75
C GLY A 47 -20.39 14.25 -20.77
N ARG A 48 -19.72 13.21 -20.27
CA ARG A 48 -20.33 12.22 -19.36
C ARG A 48 -20.45 12.75 -17.94
N SER A 49 -21.45 12.26 -17.19
CA SER A 49 -21.60 12.55 -15.76
C SER A 49 -20.43 12.02 -14.94
N VAL A 50 -20.23 12.54 -13.72
CA VAL A 50 -19.16 12.10 -12.81
C VAL A 50 -19.20 10.58 -12.58
N SER A 51 -20.38 10.01 -12.31
CA SER A 51 -20.56 8.56 -12.14
C SER A 51 -20.15 7.76 -13.36
N GLN A 52 -20.45 8.24 -14.57
CA GLN A 52 -20.03 7.59 -15.81
C GLN A 52 -18.51 7.67 -16.03
N GLN A 53 -17.87 8.76 -15.63
CA GLN A 53 -16.42 8.91 -15.68
C GLN A 53 -15.72 7.99 -14.66
N LEU A 54 -16.23 7.92 -13.44
CA LEU A 54 -15.76 6.98 -12.40
C LEU A 54 -15.93 5.52 -12.86
N ALA A 55 -17.07 5.20 -13.47
CA ALA A 55 -17.35 3.86 -13.99
C ALA A 55 -16.39 3.46 -15.11
N GLY A 56 -15.99 4.40 -15.98
CA GLY A 56 -14.97 4.17 -17.01
C GLY A 56 -13.60 3.76 -16.44
N LEU A 57 -13.35 4.05 -15.16
CA LEU A 57 -12.15 3.66 -14.42
C LEU A 57 -12.43 2.61 -13.34
N ARG A 58 -13.61 1.98 -13.37
CA ARG A 58 -14.06 0.91 -12.45
C ARG A 58 -14.17 1.34 -10.99
N PHE A 59 -14.43 2.62 -10.74
CA PHE A 59 -14.67 3.17 -9.39
C PHE A 59 -16.16 3.30 -9.06
N PHE A 60 -17.05 3.04 -10.02
CA PHE A 60 -18.50 3.14 -9.85
C PHE A 60 -19.21 2.07 -10.69
N ASP A 61 -20.23 1.44 -10.13
CA ASP A 61 -21.09 0.49 -10.83
C ASP A 61 -22.40 1.19 -11.25
N LEU A 62 -22.55 1.43 -12.55
CA LEU A 62 -23.73 2.12 -13.10
C LEU A 62 -25.01 1.30 -13.00
N ARG A 63 -24.94 -0.03 -12.87
CA ARG A 63 -26.12 -0.89 -12.77
C ARG A 63 -26.68 -0.89 -11.36
N ARG A 64 -25.78 -0.90 -10.36
CA ARG A 64 -26.13 -0.86 -8.93
C ARG A 64 -26.28 0.57 -8.40
N HIS A 65 -25.88 1.57 -9.18
CA HIS A 65 -25.88 2.98 -8.79
C HIS A 65 -25.07 3.28 -7.52
N CYS A 66 -23.94 2.58 -7.34
CA CYS A 66 -23.07 2.79 -6.18
C CYS A 66 -21.57 2.73 -6.56
N PRO A 67 -20.68 3.28 -5.71
CA PRO A 67 -19.24 3.12 -5.86
C PRO A 67 -18.80 1.65 -5.80
N THR A 68 -17.65 1.32 -6.39
CA THR A 68 -16.96 0.07 -6.07
C THR A 68 -16.13 0.24 -4.79
N HIS A 69 -15.68 -0.86 -4.19
CA HIS A 69 -14.76 -0.78 -3.04
C HIS A 69 -13.46 -0.03 -3.39
N ALA A 70 -12.96 -0.14 -4.62
CA ALA A 70 -11.85 0.69 -5.10
C ALA A 70 -12.21 2.19 -5.12
N GLY A 71 -13.42 2.53 -5.57
CA GLY A 71 -13.91 3.92 -5.54
C GLY A 71 -13.94 4.48 -4.13
N ILE A 72 -14.43 3.70 -3.17
CA ILE A 72 -14.44 4.08 -1.75
C ILE A 72 -13.02 4.20 -1.20
N LEU A 73 -12.12 3.27 -1.49
CA LEU A 73 -10.74 3.32 -1.00
C LEU A 73 -9.97 4.53 -1.55
N LEU A 74 -10.18 4.92 -2.81
CA LEU A 74 -9.42 6.01 -3.43
C LEU A 74 -10.02 7.40 -3.19
N PHE A 75 -11.35 7.48 -3.09
CA PHE A 75 -12.06 8.77 -3.10
C PHE A 75 -13.05 8.91 -1.96
N GLY A 76 -13.32 7.86 -1.17
CA GLY A 76 -14.28 7.93 -0.08
C GLY A 76 -13.86 8.95 0.99
N HIS A 77 -14.82 9.73 1.49
CA HIS A 77 -14.59 10.65 2.61
C HIS A 77 -14.19 9.91 3.89
N ARG A 78 -14.76 8.70 4.11
CA ARG A 78 -14.53 7.86 5.29
C ARG A 78 -14.45 6.38 4.90
N PRO A 79 -13.37 5.90 4.26
CA PRO A 79 -13.31 4.51 3.76
C PRO A 79 -13.47 3.47 4.88
N VAL A 80 -12.98 3.78 6.09
CA VAL A 80 -13.10 2.91 7.27
C VAL A 80 -14.56 2.68 7.73
N HIS A 81 -15.50 3.52 7.31
CA HIS A 81 -16.93 3.29 7.60
C HIS A 81 -17.45 2.04 6.87
N PHE A 82 -17.02 1.86 5.63
CA PHE A 82 -17.42 0.74 4.77
C PHE A 82 -16.46 -0.45 4.87
N LEU A 83 -15.19 -0.18 5.22
CA LEU A 83 -14.11 -1.17 5.30
C LEU A 83 -13.37 -0.99 6.64
N PRO A 84 -13.86 -1.55 7.76
CA PRO A 84 -13.38 -1.22 9.11
C PRO A 84 -11.87 -1.39 9.32
N GLY A 85 -11.24 -2.35 8.64
CA GLY A 85 -9.79 -2.54 8.73
C GLY A 85 -8.95 -1.65 7.81
N ALA A 86 -9.55 -0.80 6.97
CA ALA A 86 -8.88 0.02 5.94
C ALA A 86 -8.05 1.18 6.51
N TYR A 87 -7.07 0.83 7.34
CA TYR A 87 -6.09 1.72 7.92
C TYR A 87 -4.78 0.96 8.19
N VAL A 88 -3.72 1.71 8.47
CA VAL A 88 -2.44 1.19 8.96
C VAL A 88 -2.30 1.57 10.42
N GLN A 89 -2.09 0.60 11.30
CA GLN A 89 -1.73 0.81 12.69
C GLN A 89 -0.22 0.92 12.80
N PHE A 90 0.28 2.08 13.19
CA PHE A 90 1.70 2.31 13.43
C PHE A 90 1.99 2.33 14.93
N LEU A 91 3.01 1.57 15.34
CA LEU A 91 3.58 1.62 16.69
C LEU A 91 5.09 1.81 16.62
N ARG A 92 5.63 2.75 17.39
CA ARG A 92 7.06 2.87 17.68
C ARG A 92 7.33 2.37 19.08
N LEU A 93 8.20 1.39 19.23
CA LEU A 93 8.59 0.82 20.51
C LEU A 93 10.03 1.19 20.87
N GLU A 94 10.30 1.28 22.18
CA GLU A 94 11.62 1.58 22.73
C GLU A 94 12.56 0.36 22.74
N GLY A 95 11.99 -0.84 22.83
CA GLY A 95 12.72 -2.11 22.85
C GLY A 95 12.44 -2.99 21.63
N ASP A 96 12.87 -4.23 21.71
CA ASP A 96 12.79 -5.30 20.71
C ASP A 96 11.62 -6.28 20.95
N GLU A 97 10.96 -6.19 22.12
CA GLU A 97 9.81 -7.03 22.45
C GLU A 97 8.46 -6.31 22.24
N PRO A 98 7.36 -7.02 21.89
CA PRO A 98 6.01 -6.43 21.78
C PRO A 98 5.46 -5.80 23.06
N THR A 99 6.00 -6.19 24.22
CA THR A 99 5.67 -5.67 25.56
C THR A 99 6.44 -4.40 25.90
N SER A 100 7.36 -3.97 25.04
CA SER A 100 8.16 -2.76 25.22
C SER A 100 7.29 -1.51 25.30
N LYS A 101 7.83 -0.47 25.95
CA LYS A 101 7.17 0.83 26.04
C LYS A 101 6.91 1.42 24.65
N VAL A 102 5.66 1.84 24.43
CA VAL A 102 5.25 2.57 23.21
C VAL A 102 5.71 4.03 23.31
N ILE A 103 6.45 4.48 22.31
CA ILE A 103 6.95 5.84 22.16
C ILE A 103 5.97 6.69 21.33
N ASP A 104 5.40 6.11 20.29
CA ASP A 104 4.46 6.77 19.39
C ASP A 104 3.46 5.74 18.85
N GLU A 105 2.20 6.14 18.75
CA GLU A 105 1.12 5.35 18.20
C GLU A 105 0.30 6.21 17.24
N LYS A 106 0.04 5.69 16.04
CA LYS A 106 -0.80 6.37 15.05
C LYS A 106 -1.73 5.38 14.35
N GLN A 107 -2.96 5.81 14.16
CA GLN A 107 -3.88 5.18 13.22
C GLN A 107 -3.89 6.00 11.92
N ILE A 108 -3.33 5.45 10.85
CA ILE A 108 -3.25 6.10 9.55
C ILE A 108 -4.42 5.61 8.70
N ALA A 109 -5.44 6.45 8.57
CA ALA A 109 -6.69 6.16 7.86
C ALA A 109 -7.06 7.32 6.93
N GLY A 110 -7.97 7.05 6.01
CA GLY A 110 -8.43 8.00 5.00
C GLY A 110 -8.46 7.35 3.64
N ASP A 111 -8.65 8.16 2.60
CA ASP A 111 -8.49 7.68 1.23
C ASP A 111 -7.03 7.27 0.95
N LEU A 112 -6.87 6.43 -0.06
CA LEU A 112 -5.62 5.78 -0.40
C LEU A 112 -4.49 6.80 -0.64
N MET A 113 -4.75 7.92 -1.31
CA MET A 113 -3.70 8.92 -1.56
C MET A 113 -3.21 9.56 -0.26
N THR A 114 -4.12 9.87 0.65
CA THR A 114 -3.78 10.42 1.98
C THR A 114 -2.97 9.41 2.79
N VAL A 115 -3.39 8.15 2.81
CA VAL A 115 -2.66 7.07 3.48
C VAL A 115 -1.25 6.92 2.92
N LEU A 116 -1.10 6.83 1.59
CA LEU A 116 0.22 6.66 0.95
C LEU A 116 1.17 7.82 1.25
N GLN A 117 0.70 9.07 1.19
CA GLN A 117 1.50 10.25 1.54
C GLN A 117 1.91 10.27 3.01
N THR A 118 0.98 9.91 3.90
CA THR A 118 1.25 9.88 5.34
C THR A 118 2.29 8.82 5.70
N LEU A 119 2.20 7.63 5.09
CA LEU A 119 3.20 6.57 5.28
C LEU A 119 4.57 6.99 4.77
N ASP A 120 4.64 7.72 3.65
CA ASP A 120 5.91 8.20 3.11
C ASP A 120 6.61 9.17 4.06
N LEU A 121 5.87 10.16 4.56
CA LEU A 121 6.35 11.11 5.56
C LEU A 121 6.74 10.41 6.86
N LEU A 122 5.97 9.40 7.29
CA LEU A 122 6.26 8.65 8.50
C LEU A 122 7.59 7.89 8.39
N ILE A 123 7.88 7.28 7.24
CA ILE A 123 9.19 6.65 6.96
C ILE A 123 10.29 7.71 7.03
N ASP A 124 10.09 8.86 6.40
CA ASP A 124 11.09 9.93 6.35
C ASP A 124 11.47 10.46 7.73
N VAL A 125 10.49 10.58 8.65
CA VAL A 125 10.71 11.07 10.02
C VAL A 125 11.34 10.01 10.93
N ASN A 126 11.08 8.73 10.69
CA ASN A 126 11.56 7.65 11.56
C ASN A 126 12.91 7.03 11.14
N VAL A 127 13.25 7.05 9.85
CA VAL A 127 14.55 6.57 9.37
C VAL A 127 15.63 7.55 9.82
N ARG A 128 16.54 7.08 10.68
CA ARG A 128 17.69 7.85 11.15
C ARG A 128 18.91 7.60 10.27
N GLN A 129 19.74 8.63 10.18
CA GLN A 129 21.05 8.58 9.54
C GLN A 129 22.13 8.94 10.56
N HIS A 130 23.27 8.28 10.47
CA HIS A 130 24.40 8.46 11.36
C HIS A 130 25.71 8.49 10.57
N PRO A 131 26.66 9.36 10.93
CA PRO A 131 27.97 9.38 10.29
C PRO A 131 28.78 8.15 10.70
N VAL A 132 29.47 7.54 9.73
CA VAL A 132 30.42 6.45 9.94
C VAL A 132 31.77 6.85 9.35
N PHE A 133 32.84 6.67 10.13
CA PHE A 133 34.20 6.94 9.69
C PHE A 133 34.65 5.91 8.66
N VAL A 134 35.10 6.38 7.49
CA VAL A 134 35.56 5.49 6.41
C VAL A 134 37.08 5.54 6.25
N SER A 135 37.70 6.72 6.25
CA SER A 135 39.17 6.88 6.32
C SER A 135 39.58 8.34 6.52
N GLY A 136 40.71 8.58 7.20
CA GLY A 136 41.27 9.92 7.39
C GLY A 136 40.28 10.91 8.03
N LEU A 137 39.80 11.89 7.25
CA LEU A 137 38.79 12.90 7.62
C LEU A 137 37.44 12.68 6.91
N ARG A 138 37.22 11.53 6.27
CA ARG A 138 36.01 11.25 5.47
C ARG A 138 35.01 10.42 6.27
N GLU A 139 33.87 11.04 6.54
CA GLU A 139 32.68 10.40 7.09
C GLU A 139 31.67 10.15 5.96
N GLU A 140 30.97 9.03 6.02
CA GLU A 140 29.82 8.76 5.15
C GLU A 140 28.56 8.61 6.00
N SER A 141 27.46 9.24 5.56
CA SER A 141 26.16 9.14 6.22
C SER A 141 25.52 7.79 5.90
N VAL A 142 25.31 6.99 6.94
CA VAL A 142 24.74 5.66 6.89
C VAL A 142 23.32 5.69 7.44
N SER A 143 22.39 5.07 6.72
CA SER A 143 20.99 4.96 7.14
C SER A 143 20.76 3.66 7.93
N ASP A 144 19.97 3.72 9.01
CA ASP A 144 19.55 2.53 9.75
C ASP A 144 18.76 1.54 8.85
N TYR A 145 17.96 2.12 7.95
CA TYR A 145 17.21 1.42 6.92
C TYR A 145 17.25 2.19 5.60
N PRO A 146 17.38 1.52 4.44
CA PRO A 146 17.18 2.18 3.15
C PRO A 146 15.68 2.49 2.97
N LYS A 147 15.33 3.79 2.92
CA LYS A 147 13.94 4.27 2.79
C LYS A 147 13.15 3.55 1.68
N ILE A 148 13.81 3.29 0.55
CA ILE A 148 13.20 2.61 -0.59
C ILE A 148 12.73 1.18 -0.26
N ALA A 149 13.46 0.44 0.58
CA ALA A 149 13.07 -0.92 0.96
C ALA A 149 11.85 -0.91 1.88
N VAL A 150 11.86 -0.05 2.91
CA VAL A 150 10.74 0.12 3.84
C VAL A 150 9.49 0.57 3.09
N ARG A 151 9.63 1.57 2.20
CA ARG A 151 8.54 2.08 1.34
C ARG A 151 7.97 0.96 0.48
N GLU A 152 8.81 0.25 -0.27
CA GLU A 152 8.35 -0.81 -1.18
C GLU A 152 7.59 -1.91 -0.43
N LEU A 153 8.09 -2.38 0.72
CA LEU A 153 7.45 -3.42 1.52
C LEU A 153 6.12 -2.95 2.14
N LEU A 154 6.08 -1.72 2.66
CA LEU A 154 4.89 -1.15 3.27
C LEU A 154 3.79 -0.86 2.24
N LEU A 155 4.17 -0.32 1.06
CA LEU A 155 3.22 -0.07 -0.01
C LEU A 155 2.68 -1.36 -0.63
N ASN A 156 3.50 -2.42 -0.71
CA ASN A 156 3.03 -3.75 -1.09
C ASN A 156 2.03 -4.31 -0.06
N ALA A 157 2.21 -4.07 1.24
CA ALA A 157 1.24 -4.45 2.24
C ALA A 157 -0.12 -3.76 2.01
N VAL A 158 -0.14 -2.45 1.77
CA VAL A 158 -1.37 -1.71 1.43
C VAL A 158 -2.03 -2.26 0.15
N MET A 159 -1.23 -2.45 -0.91
CA MET A 159 -1.73 -2.91 -2.21
C MET A 159 -2.32 -4.33 -2.18
N HIS A 160 -1.68 -5.26 -1.46
CA HIS A 160 -2.07 -6.68 -1.42
C HIS A 160 -2.96 -7.05 -0.24
N ARG A 161 -3.34 -6.07 0.59
CA ARG A 161 -4.20 -6.27 1.76
C ARG A 161 -5.50 -6.97 1.43
N ASN A 162 -5.92 -7.90 2.27
CA ASN A 162 -7.29 -8.38 2.28
C ASN A 162 -8.24 -7.30 2.85
N TYR A 163 -8.81 -6.47 1.97
CA TYR A 163 -9.73 -5.40 2.36
C TYR A 163 -11.08 -5.90 2.90
N GLN A 164 -11.41 -7.18 2.76
CA GLN A 164 -12.57 -7.80 3.42
C GLN A 164 -12.33 -8.06 4.91
N SER A 165 -11.07 -8.04 5.37
CA SER A 165 -10.72 -8.23 6.76
C SER A 165 -10.89 -6.94 7.58
N ASN A 166 -11.33 -7.11 8.82
CA ASN A 166 -11.35 -6.04 9.82
C ASN A 166 -9.98 -5.78 10.46
N THR A 167 -8.99 -6.64 10.20
CA THR A 167 -7.62 -6.45 10.68
C THR A 167 -6.91 -5.37 9.84
N PRO A 168 -6.21 -4.41 10.44
CA PRO A 168 -5.42 -3.43 9.71
C PRO A 168 -4.08 -4.00 9.24
N VAL A 169 -3.36 -3.24 8.40
CA VAL A 169 -1.91 -3.44 8.29
C VAL A 169 -1.29 -2.99 9.60
N ARG A 170 -0.44 -3.82 10.21
CA ARG A 170 0.38 -3.42 11.37
C ARG A 170 1.77 -3.06 10.88
N PHE A 171 2.22 -1.86 11.19
CA PHE A 171 3.55 -1.35 10.88
C PHE A 171 4.24 -0.99 12.19
N TYR A 172 4.98 -1.94 12.75
CA TYR A 172 5.60 -1.79 14.05
C TYR A 172 7.09 -1.55 13.89
N TRP A 173 7.62 -0.62 14.67
CA TRP A 173 9.00 -0.19 14.59
C TRP A 173 9.66 -0.34 15.95
N PHE A 174 10.45 -1.38 16.09
CA PHE A 174 11.19 -1.75 17.29
C PHE A 174 12.57 -1.08 17.33
N ALA A 175 13.29 -1.27 18.43
CA ALA A 175 14.64 -0.74 18.58
C ALA A 175 15.60 -1.28 17.51
N ASP A 176 15.47 -2.55 17.15
CA ASP A 176 16.42 -3.31 16.32
C ASP A 176 15.82 -3.85 15.02
N HIS A 177 14.51 -3.69 14.78
CA HIS A 177 13.88 -4.12 13.55
C HIS A 177 12.56 -3.37 13.26
N ILE A 178 12.05 -3.57 12.06
CA ILE A 178 10.71 -3.16 11.64
C ILE A 178 9.90 -4.42 11.34
N GLU A 179 8.64 -4.46 11.74
CA GLU A 179 7.68 -5.49 11.35
C GLU A 179 6.53 -4.88 10.54
N ILE A 180 6.16 -5.54 9.45
CA ILE A 180 4.99 -5.22 8.63
C ILE A 180 4.14 -6.48 8.54
N THR A 181 2.95 -6.47 9.15
CA THR A 181 2.00 -7.59 9.11
C THR A 181 0.74 -7.18 8.37
N ASN A 182 0.31 -8.00 7.42
CA ASN A 182 -0.84 -7.75 6.57
C ASN A 182 -1.86 -8.90 6.70
N PRO A 183 -3.17 -8.62 6.81
CA PRO A 183 -4.18 -9.65 6.66
C PRO A 183 -4.24 -10.18 5.22
N GLY A 184 -4.35 -11.49 5.11
CA GLY A 184 -4.29 -12.23 3.87
C GLY A 184 -2.88 -12.73 3.57
N GLY A 185 -2.78 -13.99 3.17
CA GLY A 185 -1.57 -14.58 2.62
C GLY A 185 -1.29 -14.17 1.18
N LEU A 186 -0.36 -14.90 0.56
CA LEU A 186 -0.11 -14.83 -0.87
C LEU A 186 -1.40 -15.06 -1.69
N TYR A 187 -1.43 -14.51 -2.90
CA TYR A 187 -2.63 -14.53 -3.75
C TYR A 187 -2.28 -15.04 -5.15
N GLY A 188 -3.21 -15.79 -5.75
CA GLY A 188 -3.07 -16.32 -7.11
C GLY A 188 -1.82 -17.18 -7.28
N GLU A 189 -1.08 -16.97 -8.36
CA GLU A 189 0.16 -17.69 -8.68
C GLU A 189 1.18 -17.62 -7.56
N ALA A 190 1.31 -16.50 -6.84
CA ALA A 190 2.28 -16.36 -5.75
C ALA A 190 2.08 -17.43 -4.66
N ALA A 191 0.82 -17.79 -4.37
CA ALA A 191 0.48 -18.81 -3.38
C ALA A 191 0.83 -20.24 -3.85
N MET A 192 1.10 -20.44 -5.15
CA MET A 192 1.49 -21.74 -5.71
C MET A 192 3.01 -22.00 -5.65
N GLY A 193 3.77 -21.17 -4.93
CA GLY A 193 5.19 -21.39 -4.64
C GLY A 193 6.17 -20.67 -5.58
N VAL A 194 5.70 -19.76 -6.44
CA VAL A 194 6.55 -18.97 -7.35
C VAL A 194 6.90 -17.57 -6.80
N PHE A 195 6.53 -17.27 -5.55
CA PHE A 195 6.95 -16.06 -4.86
C PHE A 195 8.48 -16.10 -4.56
N PRO A 196 9.23 -15.00 -4.76
CA PRO A 196 8.80 -13.65 -5.13
C PRO A 196 8.88 -13.34 -6.65
N GLU A 197 9.07 -14.33 -7.51
CA GLU A 197 9.33 -14.14 -8.95
C GLU A 197 8.08 -13.74 -9.74
N ARG A 198 6.91 -14.28 -9.37
CA ARG A 198 5.61 -13.92 -9.94
C ARG A 198 4.63 -13.52 -8.85
N ASN A 199 3.88 -12.46 -9.11
CA ASN A 199 2.93 -11.89 -8.16
C ASN A 199 1.61 -11.58 -8.87
N ASP A 200 0.51 -12.12 -8.33
CA ASP A 200 -0.84 -11.70 -8.71
C ASP A 200 -1.35 -10.64 -7.75
N TYR A 201 -2.12 -9.69 -8.30
CA TYR A 201 -2.71 -8.62 -7.51
C TYR A 201 -4.06 -9.06 -6.95
N ARG A 202 -4.16 -9.11 -5.61
CA ARG A 202 -5.43 -9.27 -4.90
C ARG A 202 -6.40 -8.12 -5.21
N ASN A 203 -5.85 -6.92 -5.38
CA ASN A 203 -6.57 -5.68 -5.65
C ASN A 203 -6.00 -5.01 -6.93
N PRO A 204 -6.33 -5.52 -8.13
CA PRO A 204 -5.75 -5.04 -9.39
C PRO A 204 -6.10 -3.57 -9.71
N ILE A 205 -7.27 -3.07 -9.33
CA ILE A 205 -7.67 -1.67 -9.54
C ILE A 205 -6.87 -0.77 -8.61
N ILE A 206 -6.68 -1.18 -7.34
CA ILE A 206 -5.83 -0.46 -6.38
C ILE A 206 -4.38 -0.43 -6.87
N ALA A 207 -3.85 -1.56 -7.34
CA ALA A 207 -2.50 -1.65 -7.91
C ALA A 207 -2.32 -0.74 -9.12
N GLU A 208 -3.29 -0.73 -10.04
CA GLU A 208 -3.28 0.16 -11.21
C GLU A 208 -3.28 1.64 -10.80
N ALA A 209 -4.08 2.00 -9.80
CA ALA A 209 -4.15 3.36 -9.28
C ALA A 209 -2.86 3.79 -8.60
N MET A 210 -2.29 2.94 -7.72
CA MET A 210 -1.00 3.22 -7.08
C MET A 210 0.12 3.40 -8.11
N ARG A 211 0.10 2.62 -9.19
CA ARG A 211 1.03 2.76 -10.30
C ARG A 211 0.85 4.08 -11.03
N ALA A 212 -0.39 4.43 -11.40
CA ALA A 212 -0.71 5.69 -12.06
C ALA A 212 -0.32 6.91 -11.22
N LEU A 213 -0.38 6.79 -9.91
CA LEU A 213 0.02 7.83 -8.96
C LEU A 213 1.53 7.89 -8.73
N GLY A 214 2.31 6.91 -9.21
CA GLY A 214 3.77 6.86 -9.08
C GLY A 214 4.29 6.18 -7.81
N TYR A 215 3.44 5.47 -7.06
CA TYR A 215 3.81 4.85 -5.78
C TYR A 215 4.39 3.44 -5.91
N VAL A 216 4.06 2.71 -6.99
CA VAL A 216 4.55 1.33 -7.23
C VAL A 216 4.97 1.13 -8.69
N ASN A 217 5.93 0.23 -8.91
CA ASN A 217 6.48 -0.07 -10.24
C ASN A 217 5.89 -1.35 -10.87
N ARG A 218 5.92 -1.43 -12.20
CA ARG A 218 5.25 -2.46 -13.04
C ARG A 218 5.85 -3.87 -12.97
N TYR A 219 7.08 -4.03 -12.48
CA TYR A 219 7.90 -5.19 -12.82
C TYR A 219 7.77 -6.41 -11.88
N GLY A 220 6.85 -6.44 -10.92
CA GLY A 220 6.69 -7.58 -9.98
C GLY A 220 7.90 -7.84 -9.06
N GLN A 221 9.02 -7.15 -9.27
CA GLN A 221 10.29 -7.30 -8.56
C GLN A 221 10.39 -6.44 -7.30
N GLY A 222 9.27 -6.01 -6.72
CA GLY A 222 9.26 -5.11 -5.58
C GLY A 222 10.07 -5.64 -4.40
N VAL A 223 9.73 -6.85 -3.96
CA VAL A 223 10.45 -7.55 -2.90
C VAL A 223 11.93 -7.74 -3.24
N LEU A 224 12.26 -8.11 -4.48
CA LEU A 224 13.65 -8.27 -4.92
C LEU A 224 14.45 -6.95 -4.87
N ARG A 225 13.84 -5.82 -5.24
CA ARG A 225 14.45 -4.48 -5.12
C ARG A 225 14.67 -4.10 -3.66
N ALA A 226 13.69 -4.36 -2.79
CA ALA A 226 13.81 -4.11 -1.36
C ALA A 226 14.97 -4.93 -0.75
N GLN A 227 15.04 -6.23 -1.07
CA GLN A 227 16.11 -7.12 -0.65
C GLN A 227 17.48 -6.65 -1.16
N LYS A 228 17.57 -6.18 -2.42
CA LYS A 228 18.80 -5.59 -2.96
C LYS A 228 19.21 -4.33 -2.19
N ALA A 229 18.28 -3.40 -1.98
CA ALA A 229 18.56 -2.15 -1.26
C ALA A 229 19.03 -2.40 0.18
N LEU A 230 18.44 -3.38 0.87
CA LEU A 230 18.87 -3.81 2.20
C LEU A 230 20.32 -4.32 2.18
N ARG A 231 20.65 -5.21 1.23
CA ARG A 231 22.03 -5.71 1.08
C ARG A 231 23.03 -4.59 0.75
N ASP A 232 22.69 -3.71 -0.19
CA ASP A 232 23.56 -2.59 -0.57
C ASP A 232 23.79 -1.64 0.61
N ASN A 233 22.80 -1.47 1.51
CA ASN A 233 22.92 -0.66 2.72
C ASN A 233 23.62 -1.40 3.88
N GLY A 234 23.90 -2.71 3.77
CA GLY A 234 24.51 -3.51 4.82
C GLY A 234 23.55 -4.04 5.89
N ASN A 235 22.24 -4.04 5.63
CA ASN A 235 21.26 -4.75 6.45
C ASN A 235 21.30 -6.25 6.13
N LEU A 236 20.85 -7.07 7.09
CA LEU A 236 20.43 -8.43 6.80
C LEU A 236 19.20 -8.41 5.86
N PRO A 237 19.01 -9.47 5.04
CA PRO A 237 17.79 -9.57 4.23
C PRO A 237 16.55 -9.54 5.11
N ALA A 238 15.45 -8.99 4.58
CA ALA A 238 14.18 -9.04 5.29
C ALA A 238 13.69 -10.49 5.37
N ASP A 239 13.26 -10.91 6.57
CA ASP A 239 12.64 -12.23 6.80
C ASP A 239 11.16 -12.15 6.42
N ILE A 240 10.69 -13.07 5.60
CA ILE A 240 9.32 -13.08 5.07
C ILE A 240 8.65 -14.38 5.48
N LYS A 241 7.58 -14.27 6.26
CA LYS A 241 6.75 -15.39 6.71
C LYS A 241 5.33 -15.18 6.23
N HIS A 242 4.69 -16.26 5.80
CA HIS A 242 3.32 -16.18 5.32
C HIS A 242 2.62 -17.51 5.53
N GLU A 243 1.32 -17.42 5.78
CA GLU A 243 0.37 -18.53 5.76
C GLU A 243 -0.76 -18.16 4.80
N THR A 244 -1.84 -18.93 4.81
CA THR A 244 -3.00 -18.68 3.95
C THR A 244 -3.69 -17.34 4.26
N ASP A 245 -3.71 -16.93 5.53
CA ASP A 245 -4.50 -15.82 6.06
C ASP A 245 -3.68 -14.63 6.57
N TRP A 246 -2.35 -14.70 6.58
CA TRP A 246 -1.49 -13.57 6.91
C TRP A 246 -0.15 -13.58 6.17
N PHE A 247 0.43 -12.40 6.05
CA PHE A 247 1.76 -12.17 5.50
C PHE A 247 2.52 -11.22 6.43
N HIS A 248 3.79 -11.51 6.68
CA HIS A 248 4.63 -10.76 7.60
C HIS A 248 6.02 -10.58 7.03
N VAL A 249 6.56 -9.39 7.25
CA VAL A 249 7.92 -9.04 6.89
C VAL A 249 8.60 -8.42 8.10
N GLN A 250 9.76 -8.96 8.46
CA GLN A 250 10.65 -8.39 9.45
C GLN A 250 11.89 -7.84 8.74
N ILE A 251 12.22 -6.57 8.98
CA ILE A 251 13.39 -5.90 8.41
C ILE A 251 14.37 -5.61 9.55
N PRO A 252 15.50 -6.32 9.65
CA PRO A 252 16.49 -6.05 10.69
C PRO A 252 17.17 -4.69 10.49
N ILE A 253 17.42 -3.97 11.58
CA ILE A 253 18.23 -2.75 11.57
C ILE A 253 19.62 -3.04 11.05
N ARG A 254 20.26 -2.06 10.41
CA ARG A 254 21.66 -2.17 10.03
C ARG A 254 22.49 -2.34 11.32
N ARG A 255 23.26 -3.43 11.39
CA ARG A 255 24.19 -3.64 12.50
C ARG A 255 25.24 -2.54 12.49
N ARG A 256 25.45 -1.91 13.65
CA ARG A 256 26.54 -0.96 13.87
C ARG A 256 27.82 -1.79 14.02
N PHE A 257 28.82 -1.49 13.20
CA PHE A 257 30.19 -2.02 13.36
C PHE A 257 31.00 -1.03 14.19
#